data_AF-Q4VZS6-F1
#
_entry.id   AF-Q4VZS6-F1
#
_cell.length_a   1.000
_cell.length_b   1.000
_cell.length_c   1.000
_cell.angle_alpha   90.00
_cell.angle_beta   90.00
_cell.angle_gamma   90.00
#
_symmetry.space_group_name_H-M   'P 1'
#
loop_
_entity.id
_entity.type
_entity.pdbx_description
1 polymer ?
#
loop_
_entity_poly.entity_id
_entity_poly.type
_entity_poly.pdbx_seq_one_letter_code
_entity_poly.pdbx_strand_id
1 'polypeptide(L)'
;NYRGITSLCACAKVFERLVYEPLLAAASNYISSAQHGFTPKRSTVTNLTEFVSFCYKNIDPGLQVDAVYTDIKAAFDSVPHSLLLAKL
;
A
#
# COMPACT_ATOMS: atom_id res chain seq x y z
N ASN A 1 18.41 6.74 -11.84
CA ASN A 1 17.06 6.17 -11.60
C ASN A 1 16.02 7.03 -12.29
N TYR A 2 15.69 6.70 -13.54
CA TYR A 2 14.57 7.32 -14.25
C TYR A 2 13.30 6.56 -13.88
N ARG A 3 12.27 7.27 -13.39
CA ARG A 3 10.93 6.72 -13.19
C ARG A 3 10.09 7.19 -14.37
N GLY A 4 9.75 6.29 -15.27
CA GLY A 4 8.83 6.60 -16.37
C GLY A 4 7.47 6.98 -15.78
N ILE A 5 6.93 8.12 -16.20
CA ILE A 5 5.58 8.55 -15.82
C ILE A 5 4.78 8.66 -17.10
N THR A 6 3.75 7.84 -17.23
CA THR A 6 2.82 7.89 -18.35
C THR A 6 1.63 8.77 -17.96
N SER A 7 1.43 9.88 -18.68
CA SER A 7 0.23 10.70 -18.50
C SER A 7 -0.93 10.10 -19.29
N LEU A 8 -1.94 9.61 -18.58
CA LEU A 8 -3.18 9.13 -19.19
C LEU A 8 -3.99 10.29 -19.79
N CYS A 9 -4.71 10.02 -20.89
CA CYS A 9 -5.66 10.97 -21.46
C CYS A 9 -6.83 11.23 -20.49
N ALA A 10 -7.56 12.33 -20.70
CA ALA A 10 -8.68 12.70 -19.82
C ALA A 10 -9.73 11.58 -19.69
N CYS A 11 -10.08 10.93 -20.80
CA CYS A 11 -11.05 9.82 -20.80
C CYS A 11 -10.59 8.65 -19.94
N ALA A 12 -9.31 8.26 -20.04
CA ALA A 12 -8.75 7.17 -19.24
C ALA A 12 -8.72 7.50 -17.74
N LYS A 13 -8.39 8.74 -17.36
CA LYS A 13 -8.45 9.19 -15.95
C LYS A 13 -9.86 9.16 -15.37
N VAL A 14 -10.86 9.54 -16.17
CA VAL A 14 -12.27 9.44 -15.76
C VAL A 14 -12.65 7.98 -15.57
N PHE A 15 -12.29 7.11 -16.51
CA PHE A 15 -12.56 5.68 -16.41
C PHE A 15 -11.91 5.06 -15.16
N GLU A 16 -10.64 5.36 -14.89
CA GLU A 16 -9.91 4.92 -13.69
C GLU A 16 -10.67 5.28 -12.41
N ARG A 17 -11.17 6.53 -12.33
CA ARG A 17 -11.96 6.99 -11.17
C ARG A 17 -13.30 6.27 -11.04
N LEU A 18 -13.94 5.90 -12.15
CA LEU A 18 -15.21 5.15 -12.14
C LEU A 18 -15.03 3.72 -11.63
N VAL A 19 -13.91 3.06 -12.00
CA VAL A 19 -13.64 1.67 -11.59
C VAL A 19 -12.98 1.55 -10.21
N TYR A 20 -12.45 2.65 -9.67
CA TYR A 20 -11.71 2.66 -8.41
C TYR A 20 -12.50 2.08 -7.23
N GLU A 21 -13.71 2.57 -6.96
CA GLU A 21 -14.49 2.15 -5.78
C GLU A 21 -14.88 0.66 -5.83
N PRO A 22 -15.42 0.11 -6.96
CA PRO A 22 -15.68 -1.32 -7.07
C PRO A 22 -14.43 -2.20 -6.89
N LEU A 23 -13.29 -1.78 -7.47
CA LEU A 23 -12.03 -2.53 -7.36
C LEU A 23 -11.49 -2.50 -5.93
N LEU A 24 -11.57 -1.36 -5.25
CA LEU A 24 -11.15 -1.26 -3.86
C LEU A 24 -12.02 -2.12 -2.95
N ALA A 25 -13.34 -2.14 -3.18
CA ALA A 25 -14.26 -2.99 -2.45
C ALA A 25 -13.96 -4.48 -2.65
N ALA A 26 -13.73 -4.91 -3.90
CA ALA A 26 -13.34 -6.29 -4.22
C ALA A 26 -11.98 -6.68 -3.61
N ALA A 27 -11.02 -5.75 -3.60
CA ALA A 27 -9.70 -5.96 -3.05
C ALA A 27 -9.63 -5.90 -1.52
N SER A 28 -10.65 -5.33 -0.85
CA SER A 28 -10.62 -5.02 0.58
C SER A 28 -10.28 -6.21 1.47
N ASN A 29 -10.79 -7.41 1.14
CA ASN A 29 -10.53 -8.64 1.90
C ASN A 29 -9.09 -9.16 1.74
N TYR A 30 -8.36 -8.72 0.73
CA TYR A 30 -6.96 -9.10 0.50
C TYR A 30 -5.97 -8.09 1.12
N ILE A 31 -6.46 -6.92 1.55
CA ILE A 31 -5.62 -5.86 2.12
C ILE A 31 -5.53 -6.05 3.64
N SER A 32 -4.30 -6.10 4.15
CA SER A 32 -4.06 -6.18 5.60
C SER A 32 -4.58 -4.94 6.33
N SER A 33 -5.11 -5.12 7.53
CA SER A 33 -5.52 -4.01 8.40
C SER A 33 -4.36 -3.08 8.81
N ALA A 34 -3.12 -3.58 8.72
CA ALA A 34 -1.88 -2.84 8.94
C ALA A 34 -1.36 -2.13 7.67
N GLN A 35 -2.05 -2.21 6.54
CA GLN A 35 -1.69 -1.46 5.34
C GLN A 35 -2.09 0.01 5.51
N HIS A 36 -1.11 0.91 5.51
CA HIS A 36 -1.35 2.36 5.54
C HIS A 36 -1.23 3.03 4.17
N GLY A 37 -0.42 2.47 3.27
CA GLY A 37 -0.25 3.01 1.92
C GLY A 37 -1.50 2.82 1.07
N PHE A 38 -1.90 3.85 0.33
CA PHE A 38 -3.03 3.84 -0.62
C PHE A 38 -4.37 3.36 -0.02
N THR A 39 -4.54 3.46 1.31
CA THR A 39 -5.74 3.00 2.01
C THR A 39 -6.51 4.21 2.55
N PRO A 40 -7.83 4.34 2.29
CA PRO A 40 -8.64 5.44 2.80
C PRO A 40 -8.54 5.55 4.33
N LYS A 41 -8.51 6.78 4.85
CA LYS A 41 -8.43 7.10 6.28
C LYS A 41 -7.14 6.62 6.98
N ARG A 42 -6.14 6.14 6.23
CA ARG A 42 -4.79 5.85 6.73
C ARG A 42 -3.79 6.84 6.15
N SER A 43 -2.72 7.10 6.89
CA SER A 43 -1.65 8.03 6.51
C SER A 43 -0.29 7.56 7.00
N THR A 44 0.78 8.18 6.49
CA THR A 44 2.15 7.96 6.99
C THR A 44 2.28 8.32 8.47
N VAL A 45 1.52 9.31 8.95
CA VAL A 45 1.48 9.68 10.37
C VAL A 45 0.86 8.56 11.19
N THR A 46 -0.31 8.03 10.78
CA THR A 46 -0.93 6.92 11.52
C THR A 46 -0.03 5.69 11.59
N ASN A 47 0.69 5.38 10.50
CA ASN A 47 1.66 4.28 10.45
C ASN A 47 2.78 4.48 11.48
N LEU A 48 3.38 5.68 11.48
CA LEU A 48 4.46 6.00 12.40
C LEU A 48 3.98 6.00 13.86
N THR A 49 2.80 6.56 14.13
CA THR A 49 2.23 6.57 15.49
C THR A 49 1.95 5.15 16.00
N GLU A 50 1.38 4.27 15.18
CA GLU A 50 1.13 2.87 15.55
C GLU A 50 2.45 2.13 15.81
N PHE A 51 3.44 2.28 14.94
CA PHE A 51 4.76 1.66 15.10
C PHE A 51 5.48 2.16 16.36
N VAL A 52 5.51 3.47 16.59
CA VAL A 52 6.15 4.05 17.78
C VAL A 52 5.44 3.62 19.06
N SER A 53 4.11 3.56 19.07
CA SER A 53 3.34 3.03 20.21
C SER A 53 3.68 1.56 20.48
N PHE A 54 3.82 0.74 19.44
CA PHE A 54 4.27 -0.64 19.56
C PHE A 54 5.68 -0.73 20.15
N CYS A 55 6.63 0.08 19.67
CA CYS A 55 8.00 0.12 20.21
C CYS A 55 8.00 0.48 21.69
N TYR A 56 7.32 1.56 22.09
CA TYR A 56 7.27 1.97 23.50
C TYR A 56 6.71 0.88 24.41
N LYS A 57 5.61 0.22 24.01
CA LYS A 57 4.97 -0.83 24.81
C LYS A 57 5.86 -2.05 25.07
N ASN A 58 6.80 -2.33 24.17
CA ASN A 58 7.69 -3.49 24.29
C ASN A 58 9.05 -3.11 24.91
N ILE A 59 9.58 -1.94 24.58
CA ILE A 59 10.88 -1.49 25.08
C ILE A 59 10.79 -1.13 26.58
N ASP A 60 9.69 -0.54 27.05
CA ASP A 60 9.50 -0.15 28.45
C ASP A 60 9.66 -1.33 29.46
N PRO A 61 9.04 -2.50 29.24
CA PRO A 61 9.30 -3.70 30.06
C PRO A 61 10.64 -4.39 29.77
N GLY A 62 11.50 -3.83 28.92
CA GLY A 62 12.82 -4.37 28.58
C GLY A 62 12.81 -5.45 27.50
N LEU A 63 11.75 -5.56 26.70
CA LEU A 63 11.71 -6.50 25.56
C LEU A 63 12.49 -5.94 24.37
N GLN A 64 13.07 -6.85 23.58
CA GLN A 64 13.74 -6.49 22.34
C GLN A 64 12.71 -6.25 21.22
N VAL A 65 12.95 -5.21 20.42
CA VAL A 65 12.19 -4.90 19.20
C VAL A 65 13.17 -4.77 18.04
N ASP A 66 12.98 -5.59 17.01
CA ASP A 66 13.74 -5.54 15.77
C ASP A 66 12.84 -5.13 14.60
N ALA A 67 13.36 -4.34 13.67
CA ALA A 67 12.62 -3.89 12.49
C ALA A 67 13.39 -4.24 11.21
N VAL A 68 12.67 -4.81 10.24
CA VAL A 68 13.22 -5.15 8.92
C VAL A 68 12.54 -4.26 7.88
N TYR A 69 13.32 -3.39 7.25
CA TYR A 69 12.84 -2.56 6.14
C TYR A 69 13.14 -3.26 4.82
N THR A 70 12.09 -3.49 4.03
CA THR A 70 12.18 -4.10 2.70
C THR A 70 11.60 -3.16 1.66
N ASP A 71 12.11 -3.23 0.43
CA ASP A 71 11.61 -2.47 -0.71
C ASP A 71 11.58 -3.36 -1.96
N ILE A 72 10.65 -3.07 -2.87
CA ILE A 72 10.45 -3.82 -4.12
C ILE A 72 10.99 -2.99 -5.28
N LYS A 73 11.98 -3.54 -5.99
CA LYS A 73 12.54 -2.90 -7.18
C LYS A 73 11.45 -2.79 -8.26
N ALA A 74 11.18 -1.56 -8.72
CA ALA A 74 10.25 -1.28 -9.81
C ALA A 74 8.86 -1.93 -9.61
N ALA A 75 8.28 -1.77 -8.41
CA ALA A 75 7.05 -2.46 -8.00
C ALA A 75 5.87 -2.34 -8.99
N PHE A 76 5.72 -1.21 -9.68
CA PHE A 76 4.64 -1.02 -10.66
C PHE A 76 4.95 -1.63 -12.04
N ASP A 77 6.24 -1.68 -12.42
CA ASP A 77 6.67 -2.23 -13.70
C ASP A 77 6.84 -3.75 -13.65
N SER A 78 6.99 -4.32 -12.45
CA SER A 78 7.26 -5.75 -12.23
C SER A 78 6.01 -6.59 -12.00
N VAL A 79 4.81 -6.01 -12.02
CA VAL A 79 3.55 -6.76 -11.77
C VAL A 79 3.18 -7.63 -12.97
N PRO A 80 3.12 -8.96 -12.83
CA PRO A 80 2.69 -9.83 -13.92
C PRO A 80 1.19 -9.69 -14.18
N HIS A 81 0.82 -9.25 -15.39
CA HIS A 81 -0.57 -8.96 -15.75
C HIS A 81 -1.51 -10.17 -15.66
N SER A 82 -1.05 -11.37 -16.01
CA SER A 82 -1.87 -12.59 -15.90
C SER A 82 -2.26 -12.90 -14.45
N LEU A 83 -1.32 -12.73 -13.51
CA LEU A 83 -1.57 -12.95 -12.09
C LEU A 83 -2.46 -11.85 -11.51
N LEU A 84 -2.27 -10.60 -11.94
CA LEU A 84 -3.11 -9.49 -11.51
C LEU A 84 -4.57 -9.73 -11.90
N LEU A 85 -4.83 -10.10 -13.15
CA LEU A 85 -6.17 -10.40 -13.64
C LEU A 85 -6.80 -11.63 -12.96
N ALA A 86 -6.00 -12.61 -12.54
CA ALA A 86 -6.50 -13.78 -11.83
C ALA A 86 -6.88 -13.51 -10.35
N LYS A 87 -6.38 -12.41 -9.77
CA LYS A 87 -6.65 -12.02 -8.38
C LYS A 87 -7.76 -10.98 -8.23
N LEU A 88 -8.10 -10.29 -9.31
CA LEU A 88 -9.22 -9.35 -9.41
C LEU A 88 -10.53 -10.09 -9.68
#